data_AF-A0A4R1BVH4-F1
#
_entry.id   AF-A0A4R1BVH4-F1
#
_cell.length_a   1.000
_cell.length_b   1.000
_cell.length_c   1.000
_cell.angle_alpha   90.00
_cell.angle_beta   90.00
_cell.angle_gamma   90.00
#
_symmetry.space_group_name_H-M   'P 1'
#
loop_
_entity.id
_entity.type
_entity.pdbx_description
1 polymer ?
#
loop_
_entity_poly.entity_id
_entity_poly.type
_entity_poly.pdbx_seq_one_letter_code
_entity_poly.pdbx_strand_id
1 'polypeptide(L)'
;MRRLISRHPLATFILGIVLFFSIAVPAAVHADRKVDRDMDLYHAFIRLGVAQAHAVTAGGTVAEQEITHDAPGKVGHKRFHVPEGVDLRVWPDAKGFCIAGTNQYGSKTKTYCGAPLDYLPGGRFHW
;
A
#
# COMPACT_ATOMS: atom_id res chain seq x y z
N MET A 1 -46.46 29.72 12.37
CA MET A 1 -45.03 29.41 12.13
C MET A 1 -44.83 29.04 10.66
N ARG A 2 -44.63 30.03 9.78
CA ARG A 2 -44.57 29.86 8.32
C ARG A 2 -43.16 30.19 7.81
N ARG A 3 -42.50 29.13 7.31
CA ARG A 3 -41.45 29.07 6.27
C ARG A 3 -40.60 30.33 6.05
N LEU A 4 -39.44 30.37 6.71
CA LEU A 4 -38.30 31.27 6.45
C LEU A 4 -37.31 30.66 5.44
N ILE A 5 -37.82 29.92 4.45
CA ILE A 5 -37.02 29.40 3.34
C ILE A 5 -37.74 29.83 2.07
N SER A 6 -37.11 30.72 1.30
CA SER A 6 -37.39 31.05 -0.11
C SER A 6 -37.54 32.55 -0.35
N ARG A 7 -36.41 33.24 -0.53
CA ARG A 7 -36.35 34.40 -1.44
C ARG A 7 -35.17 34.34 -2.43
N HIS A 8 -34.14 33.54 -2.17
CA HIS A 8 -32.97 33.44 -3.06
C HIS A 8 -32.49 31.99 -3.26
N PRO A 9 -33.28 31.13 -3.92
CA PRO A 9 -32.90 29.72 -4.16
C PRO A 9 -31.55 29.61 -4.92
N LEU A 10 -31.25 30.61 -5.76
CA LEU A 10 -30.01 30.69 -6.51
C LEU A 10 -28.79 30.98 -5.61
N ALA A 11 -28.95 31.83 -4.59
CA ALA A 11 -27.87 32.15 -3.66
C ALA A 11 -27.56 30.97 -2.73
N THR A 12 -28.58 30.24 -2.27
CA THR A 12 -28.39 29.01 -1.49
C THR A 12 -27.74 27.90 -2.31
N PHE A 13 -28.09 27.80 -3.60
CA PHE A 13 -27.49 26.83 -4.52
C PHE A 13 -26.02 27.13 -4.79
N ILE A 14 -25.68 28.39 -5.09
CA ILE A 14 -24.27 28.81 -5.29
C ILE A 14 -23.45 28.59 -4.02
N LEU A 15 -23.98 28.95 -2.85
CA LEU A 15 -23.29 28.74 -1.57
C LEU A 15 -23.05 27.25 -1.31
N GLY A 16 -24.05 26.40 -1.61
CA GLY A 16 -23.92 24.94 -1.50
C GLY A 16 -22.86 24.36 -2.43
N ILE A 17 -22.77 24.85 -3.68
CA ILE A 17 -21.72 24.46 -4.63
C ILE A 17 -20.35 24.87 -4.11
N VAL A 18 -20.17 26.13 -3.67
CA VAL A 18 -18.89 26.62 -3.16
C VAL A 18 -18.45 25.80 -1.93
N LEU A 19 -19.35 25.50 -1.00
CA LEU A 19 -19.07 24.64 0.15
C LEU A 19 -18.68 23.22 -0.27
N PHE A 20 -19.39 22.63 -1.24
CA PHE A 20 -19.07 21.31 -1.75
C PHE A 20 -17.67 21.26 -2.37
N PHE A 21 -17.34 22.19 -3.26
CA PHE A 21 -16.01 22.25 -3.87
C PHE A 21 -14.90 22.54 -2.86
N SER A 22 -15.17 23.37 -1.84
CA SER A 22 -14.19 23.71 -0.79
C SER A 22 -13.79 22.51 0.08
N ILE A 23 -14.63 21.46 0.15
CA ILE A 23 -14.35 20.25 0.92
C ILE A 23 -13.89 19.12 0.00
N ALA A 24 -14.56 18.93 -1.14
CA ALA A 24 -14.29 17.83 -2.05
C ALA A 24 -12.91 17.94 -2.73
N VAL A 25 -12.48 19.14 -3.13
CA VAL A 25 -11.20 19.32 -3.82
C VAL A 25 -10.02 19.05 -2.89
N PRO A 26 -9.93 19.62 -1.66
CA PRO A 26 -8.86 19.27 -0.73
C PRO A 26 -8.86 17.79 -0.34
N ALA A 27 -10.04 17.18 -0.17
CA ALA A 27 -10.13 15.75 0.13
C ALA A 27 -9.60 14.89 -1.03
N ALA A 28 -9.94 15.21 -2.27
CA ALA A 28 -9.43 14.52 -3.45
C ALA A 28 -7.91 14.67 -3.59
N VAL A 29 -7.37 15.88 -3.43
CA VAL A 29 -5.92 16.14 -3.48
C VAL A 29 -5.18 15.45 -2.34
N HIS A 30 -5.77 15.41 -1.14
CA HIS A 30 -5.17 14.71 -0.01
C HIS A 30 -5.14 13.19 -0.23
N ALA A 31 -6.21 12.62 -0.79
CA ALA A 31 -6.26 11.21 -1.16
C ALA A 31 -5.23 10.88 -2.24
N ASP A 32 -5.16 11.68 -3.29
CA ASP A 32 -4.21 11.55 -4.40
C ASP A 32 -2.75 11.57 -3.92
N ARG A 33 -2.39 12.58 -3.13
CA ARG A 33 -1.04 12.68 -2.53
C ARG A 33 -0.69 11.53 -1.61
N LYS A 34 -1.66 10.97 -0.88
CA LYS A 34 -1.41 9.80 -0.03
C LYS A 34 -1.20 8.54 -0.87
N VAL A 35 -2.02 8.36 -1.90
CA VAL A 35 -1.90 7.22 -2.83
C VAL A 35 -0.56 7.25 -3.55
N ASP A 36 -0.16 8.39 -4.11
CA ASP A 36 1.13 8.53 -4.79
C ASP A 36 2.31 8.30 -3.87
N ARG A 37 2.25 8.87 -2.66
CA ARG A 37 3.28 8.73 -1.63
C ARG A 37 3.50 7.28 -1.18
N ASP A 38 2.43 6.49 -1.10
CA ASP A 38 2.48 5.11 -0.62
C ASP A 38 2.63 4.10 -1.76
N MET A 39 2.51 4.54 -3.02
CA MET A 39 2.54 3.68 -4.20
C MET A 39 3.83 2.83 -4.27
N ASP A 40 4.97 3.45 -4.04
CA ASP A 40 6.27 2.78 -4.09
C ASP A 40 6.41 1.70 -3.00
N LEU A 41 5.87 1.97 -1.81
CA LEU A 41 5.82 0.99 -0.73
C LEU A 41 4.98 -0.23 -1.14
N TYR A 42 3.77 -0.02 -1.64
CA TYR A 42 2.89 -1.12 -2.04
C TYR A 42 3.43 -1.89 -3.24
N HIS A 43 4.01 -1.21 -4.24
CA HIS A 43 4.64 -1.89 -5.38
C HIS A 43 5.84 -2.73 -4.95
N ALA A 44 6.72 -2.20 -4.10
CA ALA A 44 7.88 -2.94 -3.59
C ALA A 44 7.42 -4.14 -2.75
N PHE A 45 6.43 -3.95 -1.88
CA PHE A 45 5.83 -5.01 -1.06
C PHE A 45 5.26 -6.16 -1.91
N ILE A 46 4.46 -5.86 -2.92
CA ILE A 46 3.86 -6.87 -3.81
C ILE A 46 4.95 -7.60 -4.61
N ARG A 47 5.93 -6.87 -5.16
CA ARG A 47 7.04 -7.47 -5.92
C ARG A 47 7.89 -8.41 -5.05
N LEU A 48 8.15 -8.03 -3.80
CA LEU A 48 8.88 -8.89 -2.87
C LEU A 48 8.07 -10.16 -2.55
N GLY A 49 6.76 -10.03 -2.29
CA GLY A 49 5.87 -11.17 -2.06
C GLY A 49 5.87 -12.18 -3.20
N VAL A 50 5.73 -11.70 -4.44
CA VAL A 50 5.78 -12.54 -5.64
C VAL A 50 7.16 -13.18 -5.82
N ALA A 51 8.24 -12.42 -5.61
CA ALA A 51 9.60 -12.95 -5.74
C ALA A 51 9.90 -14.05 -4.69
N GLN A 52 9.47 -13.84 -3.44
CA GLN A 52 9.61 -14.82 -2.36
C GLN A 52 8.77 -16.07 -2.64
N ALA A 53 7.53 -15.90 -3.10
CA ALA A 53 6.69 -17.02 -3.51
C ALA A 53 7.33 -17.86 -4.62
N HIS A 54 7.90 -17.23 -5.63
CA HIS A 54 8.65 -17.93 -6.68
C HIS A 54 9.89 -18.63 -6.14
N ALA A 55 10.64 -18.00 -5.23
CA ALA A 55 11.83 -18.61 -4.65
C ALA A 55 11.48 -19.86 -3.82
N VAL A 56 10.43 -19.79 -3.00
CA VAL A 56 9.99 -20.93 -2.17
C VAL A 56 9.41 -22.06 -3.01
N THR A 57 8.59 -21.77 -4.03
CA THR A 57 8.05 -22.81 -4.93
C THR A 57 9.13 -23.51 -5.75
N ALA A 58 10.25 -22.83 -6.02
CA ALA A 58 11.44 -23.41 -6.63
C ALA A 58 12.33 -24.21 -5.65
N GLY A 59 11.91 -24.41 -4.39
CA GLY A 59 12.67 -25.14 -3.36
C GLY A 59 13.66 -24.28 -2.58
N GLY A 60 13.63 -22.96 -2.75
CA GLY A 60 14.43 -22.03 -1.97
C GLY A 60 13.90 -21.86 -0.54
N THR A 61 14.76 -21.33 0.34
CA THR A 61 14.42 -21.01 1.73
C THR A 61 14.31 -19.50 1.92
N VAL A 62 13.51 -19.10 2.90
CA VAL A 62 13.39 -17.69 3.31
C VAL A 62 14.24 -17.47 4.54
N ALA A 63 15.14 -16.49 4.46
CA ALA A 63 15.90 -15.98 5.60
C ALA A 63 15.27 -14.67 6.08
N GLU A 64 15.31 -14.47 7.39
CA GLU A 64 14.96 -13.18 7.97
C GLU A 64 15.94 -12.10 7.51
N GLN A 65 15.40 -11.00 7.02
CA GLN A 65 16.18 -9.86 6.55
C GLN A 65 15.34 -8.59 6.52
N GLU A 66 16.03 -7.49 6.75
CA GLU A 66 15.57 -6.14 6.47
C GLU A 66 16.20 -5.70 5.15
N ILE A 67 15.36 -5.12 4.28
CA ILE A 67 15.70 -4.72 2.93
C ILE A 67 15.41 -3.23 2.83
N THR A 68 16.47 -2.46 2.68
CA THR A 68 16.42 -1.01 2.52
C THR A 68 17.04 -0.62 1.19
N HIS A 69 16.96 0.65 0.82
CA HIS A 69 17.57 1.15 -0.42
C HIS A 69 19.07 0.81 -0.49
N ASP A 70 19.78 1.02 0.62
CA ASP A 70 21.23 0.85 0.73
C ASP A 70 21.65 -0.58 1.11
N ALA A 71 20.70 -1.40 1.60
CA ALA A 71 20.91 -2.80 1.97
C ALA A 71 19.98 -3.72 1.18
N PRO A 72 20.34 -4.10 -0.06
CA PRO A 72 19.53 -4.98 -0.89
C PRO A 72 19.38 -6.38 -0.29
N GLY A 73 18.17 -6.92 -0.31
CA GLY A 73 17.86 -8.26 0.17
C GLY A 73 18.25 -9.34 -0.81
N LYS A 74 18.30 -10.58 -0.34
CA LYS A 74 18.44 -11.79 -1.18
C LYS A 74 17.13 -12.54 -1.27
N VAL A 75 16.72 -12.85 -2.50
CA VAL A 75 15.55 -13.67 -2.80
C VAL A 75 15.98 -14.79 -3.74
N GLY A 76 16.08 -16.01 -3.22
CA GLY A 76 16.77 -17.10 -3.92
C GLY A 76 18.22 -16.71 -4.26
N HIS A 77 18.57 -16.77 -5.54
CA HIS A 77 19.91 -16.40 -6.04
C HIS A 77 20.02 -14.94 -6.51
N LYS A 78 18.95 -14.15 -6.40
CA LYS A 78 18.91 -12.77 -6.90
C LYS A 78 18.94 -11.76 -5.75
N ARG A 79 19.43 -10.55 -6.03
CA ARG A 79 19.28 -9.40 -5.14
C ARG A 79 17.97 -8.69 -5.44
N PHE A 80 17.30 -8.24 -4.38
CA PHE A 80 16.07 -7.46 -4.45
C PHE A 80 16.34 -6.06 -3.91
N HIS A 81 16.00 -5.06 -4.71
CA HIS A 81 16.18 -3.65 -4.38
C HIS A 81 14.82 -2.99 -4.15
N VAL A 82 14.80 -2.05 -3.22
CA VAL A 82 13.62 -1.24 -2.90
C VAL A 82 13.87 0.23 -3.28
N PRO A 83 12.82 1.00 -3.59
CA PRO A 83 12.92 2.45 -3.81
C PRO A 83 13.49 3.19 -2.60
N GLU A 84 13.99 4.40 -2.83
CA GLU A 84 14.49 5.25 -1.75
C GLU A 84 13.38 5.55 -0.72
N GLY A 85 13.73 5.42 0.56
CA GLY A 85 12.82 5.63 1.67
C GLY A 85 11.78 4.53 1.87
N VAL A 86 11.86 3.41 1.15
CA VAL A 86 11.07 2.20 1.42
C VAL A 86 11.93 1.20 2.17
N ASP A 87 11.41 0.68 3.28
CA ASP A 87 12.02 -0.39 4.05
C ASP A 87 11.05 -1.58 4.10
N LEU A 88 11.55 -2.77 3.77
CA LEU A 88 10.79 -4.02 3.84
C LEU A 88 11.47 -4.99 4.79
N ARG A 89 10.70 -5.74 5.57
CA ARG A 89 11.18 -6.87 6.37
C ARG A 89 10.49 -8.12 5.89
N VAL A 90 11.27 -9.18 5.70
CA VAL A 90 10.76 -10.52 5.40
C VAL A 90 11.36 -11.51 6.38
N TRP A 91 10.56 -12.49 6.82
CA TRP A 91 11.01 -13.54 7.73
C TRP A 91 10.26 -14.85 7.44
N PRO A 92 10.86 -16.01 7.72
CA PRO A 92 10.19 -17.29 7.57
C PRO A 92 9.01 -17.42 8.55
N ASP A 93 7.97 -18.11 8.11
CA ASP A 93 6.81 -18.46 8.93
C ASP A 93 6.45 -19.93 8.72
N ALA A 94 5.71 -20.54 9.65
CA ALA A 94 5.26 -21.92 9.54
C ALA A 94 4.49 -22.22 8.24
N LYS A 95 3.80 -21.21 7.68
CA LYS A 95 3.05 -21.33 6.42
C LYS A 95 3.83 -20.92 5.18
N GLY A 96 5.08 -20.45 5.32
CA GLY A 96 5.91 -19.95 4.23
C GLY A 96 6.77 -18.78 4.71
N PHE A 97 6.28 -17.56 4.49
CA PHE A 97 6.97 -16.34 4.91
C PHE A 97 6.00 -15.23 5.26
N CYS A 98 6.52 -14.25 5.99
CA CYS A 98 5.82 -13.01 6.28
C CYS A 98 6.58 -11.81 5.69
N ILE A 99 5.84 -10.77 5.29
CA ILE A 99 6.39 -9.49 4.85
C ILE A 99 5.67 -8.35 5.58
N ALA A 100 6.44 -7.35 5.99
CA ALA A 100 5.94 -6.04 6.38
C ALA A 100 6.77 -4.95 5.71
N GLY A 101 6.20 -3.76 5.52
CA GLY A 101 6.90 -2.64 4.92
C GLY A 101 6.53 -1.31 5.56
N THR A 102 7.47 -0.37 5.51
CA THR A 102 7.31 1.01 5.94
C THR A 102 7.93 1.96 4.91
N ASN A 103 7.51 3.23 4.89
CA ASN A 103 8.16 4.26 4.08
C ASN A 103 8.61 5.48 4.91
N GLN A 104 9.37 6.38 4.28
CA GLN A 104 9.91 7.59 4.89
C GLN A 104 8.83 8.58 5.38
N TYR A 105 7.57 8.35 4.98
CA TYR A 105 6.43 9.15 5.37
C TYR A 105 5.65 8.55 6.55
N GLY A 106 6.12 7.45 7.13
CA GLY A 106 5.51 6.79 8.28
C GLY A 106 4.35 5.85 7.94
N SER A 107 4.04 5.65 6.65
CA SER A 107 3.04 4.67 6.21
C SER A 107 3.56 3.25 6.42
N LYS A 108 2.64 2.33 6.70
CA LYS A 108 2.95 0.93 6.97
C LYS A 108 2.02 0.02 6.17
N THR A 109 2.53 -1.09 5.66
CA THR A 109 1.69 -2.17 5.16
C THR A 109 1.14 -2.98 6.34
N LYS A 110 0.02 -3.67 6.12
CA LYS A 110 -0.34 -4.79 7.01
C LYS A 110 0.72 -5.88 6.84
N THR A 111 1.11 -6.52 7.94
CA THR A 111 1.90 -7.75 7.86
C THR A 111 1.10 -8.79 7.11
N TYR A 112 1.69 -9.35 6.06
CA TYR A 112 1.13 -10.47 5.35
C TYR A 112 1.95 -11.71 5.67
N CYS A 113 1.30 -12.81 6.03
CA CYS A 113 1.91 -14.12 6.22
C CYS A 113 1.09 -15.13 5.42
N GLY A 114 1.72 -15.88 4.53
CA GLY A 114 0.98 -16.76 3.64
C GLY A 114 1.85 -17.76 2.91
N ALA A 115 1.17 -18.75 2.32
CA ALA A 115 1.84 -19.70 1.46
C ALA A 115 2.18 -19.01 0.12
N PRO A 116 3.23 -19.45 -0.59
CA PRO A 116 3.60 -18.92 -1.90
C PRO A 116 2.45 -18.85 -2.91
N LEU A 117 1.50 -19.80 -2.84
CA LEU A 117 0.36 -19.88 -3.74
C LEU A 117 -0.67 -18.76 -3.52
N ASP A 118 -0.71 -18.15 -2.34
CA ASP A 118 -1.65 -17.09 -2.01
C ASP A 118 -1.29 -15.75 -2.69
N TYR A 119 -0.06 -15.62 -3.22
CA TYR A 119 0.42 -14.46 -3.99
C TYR A 119 0.31 -14.60 -5.52
N LEU A 120 0.01 -15.80 -6.04
CA LEU A 120 -0.09 -16.02 -7.48
C LEU A 120 -1.44 -15.51 -8.03
N PRO A 121 -1.51 -15.09 -9.32
CA PRO A 121 -2.78 -14.76 -9.95
C PRO A 121 -3.68 -16.01 -9.98
N GLY A 122 -4.65 -16.05 -9.06
CA GLY A 122 -5.50 -17.22 -8.78
C GLY A 122 -5.61 -17.57 -7.29
N GLY A 123 -4.64 -17.12 -6.48
CA GLY A 123 -4.74 -17.12 -5.02
C GLY A 123 -5.80 -16.12 -4.54
N ARG A 124 -6.62 -16.49 -3.56
CA ARG A 124 -7.58 -15.56 -2.96
C ARG A 124 -6.79 -14.54 -2.13
N PHE A 125 -6.67 -13.33 -2.63
CA PHE A 125 -6.26 -12.19 -1.82
C PHE A 125 -7.33 -11.93 -0.76
N HIS A 126 -7.12 -12.44 0.46
CA HIS A 126 -7.92 -12.06 1.61
C HIS A 126 -7.35 -10.75 2.18
N TRP A 127 -8.03 -9.63 1.90
CA TRP A 127 -7.72 -8.29 2.42
C TRP A 127 -8.31 -8.04 3.82
#